data_AF-G1PZ99-F1
#
_entry.id   AF-G1PZ99-F1
#
_cell.length_a   1.000
_cell.length_b   1.000
_cell.length_c   1.000
_cell.angle_alpha   90.00
_cell.angle_beta   90.00
_cell.angle_gamma   90.00
#
_symmetry.space_group_name_H-M   'P 1'
#
loop_
_entity.id
_entity.type
_entity.pdbx_description
1 polymer ?
#
loop_
_entity_poly.entity_id
_entity_poly.type
_entity_poly.pdbx_seq_one_letter_code
_entity_poly.pdbx_strand_id
1 'polypeptide(L)'
;MPWTVLLFAAGSMAIPAPSILLVPPHPSSQEDPIYIECTAPQGFPGANFTLYQGEKVVQLLQAPVDQLRVTFNLSGGWEAAGGTFHCQYGVLGEHRQPQLSDLSEPVHVSFPVPTWILALSLSLAGALLLAGLVTAAVVIRKVKVKEMQKKRERESCWAQGNFTTTDMSFDNSLFAIST
;
A
#
# COMPACT_ATOMS: atom_id res chain seq x y z
N MET A 1 29.83 59.76 -30.45
CA MET A 1 28.66 59.09 -31.06
C MET A 1 28.28 57.91 -30.19
N PRO A 2 27.27 58.02 -29.30
CA PRO A 2 26.83 56.87 -28.52
C PRO A 2 25.71 56.15 -29.27
N TRP A 3 25.95 54.88 -29.56
CA TRP A 3 25.01 53.96 -30.18
C TRP A 3 23.88 53.68 -29.19
N THR A 4 22.66 54.15 -29.49
CA THR A 4 21.48 53.81 -28.69
C THR A 4 21.06 52.39 -29.08
N VAL A 5 21.33 51.43 -28.20
CA VAL A 5 20.81 50.07 -28.33
C VAL A 5 19.32 50.12 -27.96
N LEU A 6 18.46 50.12 -28.98
CA LEU A 6 17.02 49.91 -28.81
C LEU A 6 16.79 48.43 -28.46
N LEU A 7 16.55 48.16 -27.19
CA LEU A 7 16.06 46.88 -26.71
C LEU A 7 14.55 46.81 -26.98
N PHE A 8 14.16 46.12 -28.05
CA PHE A 8 12.77 45.72 -28.25
C PHE A 8 12.44 44.62 -27.23
N ALA A 9 11.70 44.97 -26.19
CA ALA A 9 11.04 43.99 -25.34
C ALA A 9 9.91 43.36 -26.16
N ALA A 10 10.16 42.20 -26.75
CA ALA A 10 9.11 41.36 -27.29
C ALA A 10 8.27 40.85 -26.10
N GLY A 11 7.12 41.50 -25.85
CA GLY A 11 6.17 41.05 -24.85
C GLY A 11 5.66 39.66 -25.21
N SER A 12 5.93 38.68 -24.35
CA SER A 12 5.42 37.32 -24.51
C SER A 12 3.89 37.34 -24.44
N MET A 13 3.21 36.86 -25.49
CA MET A 13 1.76 36.68 -25.54
C MET A 13 1.30 35.43 -24.76
N ALA A 14 1.86 35.19 -23.58
CA ALA A 14 1.49 34.05 -22.74
C ALA A 14 0.45 34.50 -21.70
N ILE A 15 -0.72 33.87 -21.72
CA ILE A 15 -1.76 34.07 -20.71
C ILE A 15 -1.33 33.35 -19.42
N PRO A 16 -1.46 33.98 -18.24
CA PRO A 16 -1.00 33.40 -16.97
C PRO A 16 -1.74 32.12 -16.59
N ALA A 17 -1.04 31.19 -15.94
CA ALA A 17 -1.59 29.93 -15.44
C ALA A 17 -2.75 30.14 -14.44
N PRO A 18 -3.75 29.24 -14.41
CA PRO A 18 -4.80 29.25 -13.39
C PRO A 18 -4.30 28.66 -12.07
N SER A 19 -4.97 29.03 -10.97
CA SER A 19 -4.81 28.33 -9.68
C SER A 19 -5.74 27.11 -9.64
N ILE A 20 -5.28 26.01 -9.06
CA ILE A 20 -6.06 24.80 -8.83
C ILE A 20 -6.07 24.45 -7.34
N LEU A 21 -7.20 23.97 -6.83
CA LEU A 21 -7.30 23.50 -5.45
C LEU A 21 -8.38 22.41 -5.29
N LEU A 22 -8.14 21.50 -4.36
CA LEU A 22 -9.12 20.51 -3.92
C LEU A 22 -10.05 21.19 -2.91
N VAL A 23 -11.36 21.19 -3.15
CA VAL A 23 -12.35 21.81 -2.26
C VAL A 23 -13.12 20.76 -1.44
N PRO A 24 -13.59 21.11 -0.23
CA PRO A 24 -14.46 20.23 0.55
C PRO A 24 -15.75 19.85 -0.19
N PRO A 25 -16.32 18.65 0.08
CA PRO A 25 -15.80 17.62 0.98
C PRO A 25 -14.57 16.90 0.40
N HIS A 26 -13.57 16.65 1.25
CA HIS A 26 -12.38 15.90 0.85
C HIS A 26 -12.70 14.39 0.81
N PRO A 27 -12.28 13.67 -0.23
CA PRO A 27 -12.63 12.26 -0.39
C PRO A 27 -11.95 11.40 0.67
N SER A 28 -12.70 10.46 1.25
CA SER A 28 -12.23 9.46 2.21
C SER A 28 -12.05 8.08 1.58
N SER A 29 -12.77 7.78 0.51
CA SER A 29 -12.63 6.58 -0.30
C SER A 29 -12.65 6.91 -1.80
N GLN A 30 -12.38 5.91 -2.65
CA GLN A 30 -12.32 6.07 -4.10
C GLN A 30 -13.72 6.32 -4.72
N GLU A 31 -14.77 5.93 -4.00
CA GLU A 31 -16.17 6.10 -4.39
C GLU A 31 -16.70 7.49 -4.04
N ASP A 32 -16.02 8.21 -3.15
CA ASP A 32 -16.42 9.56 -2.77
C ASP A 32 -16.25 10.54 -3.94
N PRO A 33 -17.16 11.52 -4.10
CA PRO A 33 -17.02 12.55 -5.12
C PRO A 33 -15.82 13.44 -4.84
N ILE A 34 -15.08 13.79 -5.90
CA ILE A 34 -13.91 14.67 -5.82
C ILE A 34 -14.28 16.01 -6.46
N TYR A 35 -14.13 17.09 -5.69
CA TYR A 35 -14.38 18.44 -6.16
C TYR A 35 -13.07 19.19 -6.34
N ILE A 36 -12.72 19.45 -7.60
CA ILE A 36 -11.52 20.22 -7.95
C ILE A 36 -11.96 21.55 -8.52
N GLU A 37 -11.44 22.62 -7.95
CA GLU A 37 -11.72 23.96 -8.41
C GLU A 37 -10.53 24.55 -9.15
N CYS A 38 -10.81 25.18 -10.28
CA CYS A 38 -9.85 25.99 -11.00
C CYS A 38 -10.34 27.43 -11.10
N THR A 39 -9.42 28.36 -10.89
CA THR A 39 -9.70 29.80 -10.98
C THR A 39 -8.68 30.46 -11.91
N ALA A 40 -9.18 31.14 -12.93
CA ALA A 40 -8.35 31.98 -13.80
C ALA A 40 -7.99 33.29 -13.08
N PRO A 41 -6.85 33.90 -13.41
CA PRO A 41 -6.51 35.25 -12.98
C PRO A 41 -7.57 36.28 -13.37
N GLN A 42 -7.51 37.45 -12.74
CA GLN A 42 -8.43 38.55 -13.02
C GLN A 42 -8.35 38.96 -14.50
N GLY A 43 -9.52 39.26 -15.10
CA GLY A 43 -9.63 39.68 -16.50
C GLY A 43 -10.01 38.58 -17.49
N PHE A 44 -10.20 37.33 -17.05
CA PHE A 44 -10.57 36.20 -17.92
C PHE A 44 -11.89 35.51 -17.51
N PRO A 45 -13.03 36.25 -17.39
CA PRO A 45 -14.29 35.63 -17.03
C PRO A 45 -14.89 34.85 -18.20
N GLY A 46 -15.74 33.85 -17.90
CA GLY A 46 -16.40 33.05 -18.94
C GLY A 46 -15.47 32.14 -19.75
N ALA A 47 -14.25 31.90 -19.27
CA ALA A 47 -13.26 31.07 -19.94
C ALA A 47 -13.65 29.58 -19.97
N ASN A 48 -13.07 28.85 -20.92
CA ASN A 48 -13.19 27.39 -20.99
C ASN A 48 -12.05 26.74 -20.22
N PHE A 49 -12.38 25.95 -19.22
CA PHE A 49 -11.42 25.23 -18.39
C PHE A 49 -11.35 23.76 -18.76
N THR A 50 -10.14 23.24 -18.81
CA THR A 50 -9.86 21.83 -19.08
C THR A 50 -9.08 21.24 -17.90
N LEU A 51 -9.59 20.14 -17.35
CA LEU A 51 -8.93 19.37 -16.30
C LEU A 51 -8.18 18.20 -16.92
N TYR A 52 -6.91 18.08 -16.57
CA TYR A 52 -5.99 17.04 -17.03
C TYR A 52 -5.57 16.11 -15.90
N GLN A 53 -5.38 14.84 -16.24
CA GLN A 53 -4.69 13.85 -15.41
C GLN A 53 -3.58 13.23 -16.25
N GLY A 54 -2.33 13.64 -15.99
CA GLY A 54 -1.24 13.43 -16.95
C GLY A 54 -1.54 14.14 -18.28
N GLU A 55 -1.48 13.41 -19.40
CA GLU A 55 -1.77 13.94 -20.74
C GLU A 55 -3.24 13.78 -21.16
N LYS A 56 -4.07 13.15 -20.30
CA LYS A 56 -5.47 12.85 -20.62
C LYS A 56 -6.38 13.99 -20.17
N VAL A 57 -7.29 14.40 -21.05
CA VAL A 57 -8.39 15.30 -20.70
C VAL A 57 -9.45 14.52 -19.94
N VAL A 58 -9.71 14.93 -18.71
CA VAL A 58 -10.72 14.30 -17.83
C VAL A 58 -12.08 14.95 -18.04
N GLN A 59 -12.13 16.28 -18.01
CA GLN A 59 -13.36 17.04 -18.13
C GLN A 59 -13.08 18.45 -18.65
N LEU A 60 -14.02 19.00 -19.41
CA LEU A 60 -13.99 20.39 -19.90
C LEU A 60 -15.26 21.10 -19.43
N LEU A 61 -15.11 22.26 -18.82
CA LEU A 61 -16.21 23.08 -18.29
C LEU A 61 -16.03 24.53 -18.71
N GLN A 62 -17.11 25.19 -19.08
CA GLN A 62 -17.11 26.62 -19.34
C GLN A 62 -17.58 27.37 -18.09
N ALA A 63 -16.82 28.38 -17.66
CA ALA A 63 -17.27 29.27 -16.59
C ALA A 63 -18.47 30.11 -17.05
N PRO A 64 -19.41 30.44 -16.15
CA PRO A 64 -20.38 31.49 -16.41
C PRO A 64 -19.72 32.81 -16.83
N VAL A 65 -20.42 33.62 -17.62
CA VAL A 65 -19.87 34.83 -18.28
C VAL A 65 -19.27 35.84 -17.30
N ASP A 66 -19.76 35.86 -16.06
CA ASP A 66 -19.37 36.77 -14.98
C ASP A 66 -18.43 36.11 -13.95
N GLN A 67 -18.06 34.84 -14.16
CA GLN A 67 -17.24 34.07 -13.22
C GLN A 67 -15.87 33.73 -13.80
N LEU A 68 -14.89 33.65 -12.90
CA LEU A 68 -13.50 33.34 -13.20
C LEU A 68 -13.12 31.91 -12.82
N ARG A 69 -14.07 31.11 -12.32
CA ARG A 69 -13.81 29.80 -11.74
C ARG A 69 -14.82 28.76 -12.18
N VAL A 70 -14.40 27.50 -12.13
CA VAL A 70 -15.26 26.32 -12.28
C VAL A 70 -14.92 25.31 -11.19
N THR A 71 -15.91 24.48 -10.85
CA THR A 71 -15.71 23.32 -9.99
C THR A 71 -16.01 22.07 -10.79
N PHE A 72 -14.98 21.26 -11.02
CA PHE A 72 -15.09 19.93 -11.60
C PHE A 72 -15.61 18.96 -10.54
N ASN A 73 -16.61 18.17 -10.92
CA ASN A 73 -17.16 17.10 -10.09
C ASN A 73 -16.79 15.78 -10.74
N LEU A 74 -15.77 15.13 -10.19
CA LEU A 74 -15.37 13.80 -10.62
C LEU A 74 -16.13 12.80 -9.77
N SER A 75 -17.12 12.13 -10.39
CA SER A 75 -17.76 10.98 -9.77
C SER A 75 -16.73 9.86 -9.60
N GLY A 76 -16.60 9.32 -8.39
CA GLY A 76 -15.67 8.25 -8.03
C GLY A 76 -15.86 7.00 -8.91
N GLY A 77 -15.09 6.95 -10.00
CA GLY A 77 -14.94 5.81 -10.88
C GLY A 77 -13.49 5.36 -10.90
N TRP A 78 -13.24 4.09 -11.22
CA TRP A 78 -11.91 3.48 -11.24
C TRP A 78 -10.87 4.27 -12.08
N GLU A 79 -11.33 5.05 -13.08
CA GLU A 79 -10.46 5.87 -13.92
C GLU A 79 -10.04 7.21 -13.29
N ALA A 80 -10.80 7.73 -12.32
CA ALA A 80 -10.46 8.93 -11.53
C ALA A 80 -9.81 8.56 -10.17
N ALA A 81 -9.26 7.35 -10.08
CA ALA A 81 -8.67 6.77 -8.88
C ALA A 81 -7.40 7.52 -8.42
N GLY A 82 -7.57 8.68 -7.80
CA GLY A 82 -6.49 9.46 -7.22
C GLY A 82 -5.41 9.86 -8.24
N GLY A 83 -4.36 10.50 -7.75
CA GLY A 83 -3.24 10.95 -8.56
C GLY A 83 -3.19 12.46 -8.73
N THR A 84 -2.52 12.90 -9.79
CA THR A 84 -2.14 14.30 -9.99
C THR A 84 -2.98 14.92 -11.08
N PHE A 85 -3.61 16.05 -10.77
CA PHE A 85 -4.42 16.82 -11.70
C PHE A 85 -3.78 18.18 -11.99
N HIS A 86 -3.96 18.63 -13.23
CA HIS A 86 -3.59 19.96 -13.69
C HIS A 86 -4.78 20.64 -14.36
N CYS A 87 -4.79 21.96 -14.33
CA CYS A 87 -5.81 22.76 -14.97
C CYS A 87 -5.24 23.69 -16.03
N GLN A 88 -6.01 23.94 -17.06
CA GLN A 88 -5.71 24.94 -18.07
C GLN A 88 -6.99 25.68 -18.42
N TYR A 89 -6.90 26.94 -18.80
CA TYR A 89 -8.04 27.65 -19.39
C TYR A 89 -7.70 28.21 -20.76
N GLY A 90 -8.73 28.34 -21.58
CA GLY A 90 -8.67 28.95 -22.90
C GLY A 90 -9.68 30.07 -23.02
N VAL A 91 -9.25 31.16 -23.65
CA VAL A 91 -10.11 32.29 -24.02
C VAL A 91 -10.03 32.55 -25.51
N LEU A 92 -11.06 33.19 -26.06
CA LEU A 92 -11.00 33.69 -27.42
C LEU A 92 -10.16 34.97 -27.43
N GLY A 93 -8.99 34.93 -28.04
CA GLY A 93 -8.13 36.11 -28.20
C GLY A 93 -8.71 37.12 -29.19
N GLU A 94 -8.01 38.24 -29.34
CA GLU A 94 -8.41 39.38 -30.18
C GLU A 94 -8.70 39.01 -31.64
N HIS A 95 -7.97 38.01 -32.17
CA HIS A 95 -8.12 37.51 -33.55
C HIS A 95 -9.12 36.35 -33.69
N ARG A 96 -9.98 36.12 -32.70
CA ARG A 96 -10.86 34.94 -32.59
C ARG A 96 -10.12 33.60 -32.60
N GLN A 97 -8.82 33.63 -32.31
CA GLN A 97 -8.02 32.42 -32.14
C GLN A 97 -8.10 31.98 -30.68
N PRO A 98 -8.25 30.67 -30.41
CA PRO A 98 -8.16 30.15 -29.05
C PRO A 98 -6.75 30.42 -28.51
N GLN A 99 -6.66 31.10 -27.37
CA GLN A 99 -5.41 31.29 -26.64
C GLN A 99 -5.51 30.49 -25.34
N LEU A 100 -4.56 29.58 -25.15
CA LEU A 100 -4.46 28.75 -23.95
C LEU A 100 -3.51 29.41 -22.95
N SER A 101 -3.86 29.28 -21.66
CA SER A 101 -2.95 29.55 -20.56
C SER A 101 -1.87 28.48 -20.46
N ASP A 102 -0.84 28.74 -19.67
CA ASP A 102 0.00 27.68 -19.13
C ASP A 102 -0.81 26.73 -18.21
N LEU A 103 -0.26 25.54 -17.93
CA LEU A 103 -0.83 24.59 -16.97
C LEU A 103 -0.67 25.10 -15.54
N SER A 104 -1.65 24.82 -14.69
CA SER A 104 -1.58 25.08 -13.26
C SER A 104 -0.48 24.25 -12.58
N GLU A 105 -0.13 24.67 -11.36
CA GLU A 105 0.52 23.78 -10.40
C GLU A 105 -0.30 22.48 -10.22
N PRO A 106 0.35 21.37 -9.85
CA PRO A 106 -0.35 20.10 -9.63
C PRO A 106 -1.19 20.12 -8.35
N VAL A 107 -2.35 19.47 -8.38
CA VAL A 107 -3.07 19.06 -7.16
C VAL A 107 -3.05 17.53 -7.04
N HIS A 108 -2.76 17.02 -5.84
CA HIS A 108 -2.70 15.59 -5.57
C HIS A 108 -3.94 15.13 -4.80
N VAL A 109 -4.59 14.08 -5.31
CA VAL A 109 -5.69 13.40 -4.64
C VAL A 109 -5.22 12.01 -4.21
N SER A 110 -5.26 11.74 -2.91
CA SER A 110 -4.91 10.46 -2.33
C SER A 110 -5.97 10.02 -1.34
N PHE A 111 -6.14 8.71 -1.20
CA PHE A 111 -7.10 8.12 -0.27
C PHE A 111 -6.35 7.44 0.87
N PRO A 112 -6.85 7.53 2.11
CA PRO A 112 -6.27 6.80 3.23
C PRO A 112 -6.30 5.30 2.95
N VAL A 113 -5.16 4.63 3.11
CA VAL A 113 -5.09 3.18 2.99
C VAL A 113 -5.86 2.56 4.18
N PRO A 114 -6.75 1.58 3.93
CA PRO A 114 -7.47 0.94 5.01
C PRO A 114 -6.52 0.21 5.96
N THR A 115 -6.39 0.70 7.19
CA THR A 115 -5.44 0.19 8.20
C THR A 115 -5.74 -1.25 8.64
N TRP A 116 -6.98 -1.71 8.46
CA TRP A 116 -7.38 -3.10 8.73
C TRP A 116 -6.62 -4.12 7.88
N ILE A 117 -6.15 -3.74 6.68
CA ILE A 117 -5.33 -4.61 5.81
C ILE A 117 -4.00 -4.93 6.49
N LEU A 118 -3.38 -3.96 7.16
CA LEU A 118 -2.16 -4.17 7.94
C LEU A 118 -2.43 -5.03 9.18
N ALA A 119 -3.54 -4.81 9.86
CA ALA A 119 -3.92 -5.62 11.03
C ALA A 119 -4.14 -7.09 10.64
N LEU A 120 -4.82 -7.35 9.53
CA LEU A 120 -5.03 -8.70 9.01
C LEU A 120 -3.73 -9.38 8.60
N SER A 121 -2.82 -8.67 7.92
CA SER A 121 -1.55 -9.26 7.49
C SER A 121 -0.64 -9.58 8.68
N LEU A 122 -0.55 -8.70 9.68
CA LEU A 122 0.17 -8.96 10.92
C LEU A 122 -0.43 -10.14 11.69
N SER A 123 -1.76 -10.21 11.78
CA SER A 123 -2.46 -11.31 12.45
C SER A 123 -2.18 -12.65 11.77
N LEU A 124 -2.22 -12.70 10.44
CA LEU A 124 -1.96 -13.92 9.68
C LEU A 124 -0.50 -14.37 9.84
N ALA A 125 0.45 -13.45 9.74
CA ALA A 125 1.87 -13.74 9.96
C ALA A 125 2.12 -14.25 11.38
N GLY A 126 1.51 -13.62 12.40
CA GLY A 126 1.59 -14.05 13.79
C GLY A 126 1.04 -15.46 14.02
N ALA A 127 -0.11 -15.78 13.43
CA ALA A 127 -0.72 -17.10 13.51
C ALA A 127 0.19 -18.19 12.89
N LEU A 128 0.79 -17.92 11.73
CA LEU A 128 1.70 -18.84 11.05
C LEU A 128 2.98 -19.08 11.87
N LEU A 129 3.55 -18.03 12.47
CA LEU A 129 4.72 -18.15 13.34
C LEU A 129 4.41 -18.98 14.59
N LEU A 130 3.27 -18.74 15.24
CA LEU A 130 2.83 -19.52 16.40
C LEU A 130 2.59 -20.99 16.04
N ALA A 131 1.95 -21.28 14.91
CA ALA A 131 1.75 -22.64 14.44
C ALA A 131 3.09 -23.35 14.14
N GLY A 132 4.05 -22.65 13.54
CA GLY A 132 5.42 -23.14 13.33
C GLY A 132 6.15 -23.48 14.64
N LEU A 133 6.03 -22.61 15.65
CA LEU A 133 6.64 -22.87 16.96
C LEU A 133 5.99 -24.06 17.68
N VAL A 134 4.66 -24.19 17.61
CA VAL A 134 3.94 -25.31 18.22
C VAL A 134 4.32 -26.62 17.55
N THR A 135 4.36 -26.67 16.22
CA THR A 135 4.77 -27.88 15.48
C THR A 135 6.21 -28.28 15.82
N ALA A 136 7.15 -27.33 15.83
CA ALA A 136 8.54 -27.60 16.24
C ALA A 136 8.63 -28.14 17.68
N ALA A 137 7.90 -27.53 18.63
CA ALA A 137 7.88 -27.98 20.03
C ALA A 137 7.31 -29.40 20.18
N VAL A 138 6.25 -29.74 19.42
CA VAL A 138 5.67 -31.09 19.41
C VAL A 138 6.67 -32.11 18.84
N VAL A 139 7.37 -31.78 17.75
CA VAL A 139 8.41 -32.65 17.17
C VAL A 139 9.54 -32.88 18.17
N ILE A 140 10.07 -31.82 18.80
CA ILE A 140 11.13 -31.93 19.82
C ILE A 140 10.67 -32.81 20.99
N ARG A 141 9.44 -32.60 21.50
CA ARG A 141 8.87 -33.45 22.56
C ARG A 141 8.76 -34.91 22.12
N LYS A 142 8.28 -35.18 20.90
CA LYS A 142 8.16 -36.54 20.35
C LYS A 142 9.52 -37.22 20.21
N VAL A 143 10.53 -36.52 19.72
CA VAL A 143 11.91 -37.03 19.62
C VAL A 143 12.46 -37.34 21.01
N LYS A 144 12.30 -36.42 21.97
CA LYS A 144 12.75 -36.62 23.34
C LYS A 144 12.09 -37.83 24.02
N VAL A 145 10.79 -38.05 23.80
CA VAL A 145 10.08 -39.23 24.31
C VAL A 145 10.64 -40.51 23.68
N LYS A 146 10.86 -40.53 22.36
CA LYS A 146 11.46 -41.70 21.67
C LYS A 146 12.87 -42.00 22.18
N GLU A 147 13.70 -40.97 22.38
CA GLU A 147 15.04 -41.11 22.96
C GLU A 147 14.98 -41.71 24.37
N MET A 148 14.09 -41.21 25.23
CA MET A 148 13.91 -41.71 26.59
C MET A 148 13.40 -43.15 26.63
N GLN A 149 12.49 -43.53 25.73
CA GLN A 149 12.05 -44.93 25.58
C GLN A 149 13.21 -45.82 25.16
N LYS A 150 13.97 -45.42 24.13
CA LYS A 150 15.14 -46.18 23.65
C LYS A 150 16.19 -46.36 24.75
N LYS A 151 16.41 -45.34 25.59
CA LYS A 151 17.31 -45.43 26.75
C LYS A 151 16.81 -46.45 27.78
N ARG A 152 15.51 -46.44 28.10
CA ARG A 152 14.89 -47.41 29.04
C ARG A 152 14.97 -48.85 28.53
N GLU A 153 14.70 -49.08 27.24
CA GLU A 153 14.83 -50.41 26.63
C GLU A 153 16.26 -50.94 26.71
N ARG A 154 17.25 -50.07 26.43
CA ARG A 154 18.66 -50.42 26.54
C ARG A 154 19.03 -50.81 27.98
N GLU A 155 18.64 -50.02 28.97
CA GLU A 155 18.86 -50.30 30.40
C GLU A 155 18.16 -51.59 30.84
N SER A 156 16.98 -51.89 30.32
CA SER A 156 16.23 -53.12 30.64
C SER A 156 16.91 -54.38 30.10
N CYS A 157 17.50 -54.31 28.89
CA CYS A 157 18.24 -55.43 28.30
C CYS A 157 19.52 -55.75 29.08
N TRP A 158 20.20 -54.72 29.61
CA TRP A 158 21.34 -54.89 30.52
C TRP A 158 20.94 -55.44 31.89
N ALA A 159 19.77 -55.06 32.41
CA ALA A 159 19.24 -55.65 33.64
C ALA A 159 19.01 -57.16 33.47
N GLN A 160 18.41 -57.59 32.36
CA GLN A 160 18.16 -59.01 32.06
C GLN A 160 19.45 -59.84 31.98
N GLY A 161 20.51 -59.30 31.36
CA GLY A 161 21.80 -60.00 31.23
C GLY A 161 22.50 -60.25 32.57
N ASN A 162 22.38 -59.33 33.53
CA ASN A 162 22.99 -59.47 34.86
C ASN A 162 22.25 -60.48 35.76
N PHE A 163 20.94 -60.70 35.57
CA PHE A 163 20.21 -61.72 36.32
C PHE A 163 20.54 -63.15 35.85
N THR A 164 20.92 -63.35 34.58
CA THR A 164 21.31 -64.67 34.05
C THR A 164 22.73 -65.11 34.37
N THR A 165 23.54 -64.26 35.01
CA THR A 165 24.92 -64.63 35.46
C THR A 165 25.07 -64.58 36.97
N THR A 166 23.96 -64.62 37.71
CA THR A 166 24.00 -64.98 39.14
C THR A 166 23.70 -66.46 39.22
N ASP A 167 24.78 -67.23 39.34
CA ASP A 167 24.81 -68.67 39.52
C ASP A 167 23.76 -69.13 40.53
N MET A 168 22.69 -69.77 40.03
CA MET A 168 21.73 -70.51 40.83
C MET A 168 21.99 -72.00 40.64
N SER A 169 23.19 -72.44 41.00
CA SER A 169 23.48 -73.85 41.24
C SER A 169 22.92 -74.24 42.61
N PHE A 170 21.81 -74.98 42.61
CA PHE A 170 21.36 -75.68 43.80
C PHE A 170 22.16 -76.99 43.90
N ASP A 171 23.09 -77.06 44.86
CA ASP A 171 23.76 -78.32 45.22
C ASP A 171 22.72 -79.31 45.77
N ASN A 172 22.47 -80.36 45.00
CA ASN A 172 21.56 -81.44 45.37
C ASN A 172 22.37 -82.52 46.09
N SER A 173 22.60 -82.35 47.40
CA SER A 173 23.30 -83.36 48.20
C SER A 173 22.39 -84.58 48.44
N LEU A 174 22.74 -85.68 47.78
CA LEU A 174 22.22 -87.04 47.98
C LEU A 174 22.28 -87.44 49.46
N PHE A 175 21.12 -87.59 50.10
CA PHE A 175 21.00 -88.35 51.35
C PHE A 175 20.85 -89.83 51.01
N ALA A 176 21.90 -90.61 51.24
CA ALA A 176 21.81 -92.05 51.33
C ALA A 176 21.15 -92.43 52.66
N ILE A 177 19.95 -93.01 52.61
CA ILE A 177 19.31 -93.66 53.75
C ILE A 177 19.62 -95.16 53.64
N SER A 178 20.37 -95.70 54.59
CA SER A 178 20.52 -97.14 54.79
C SER A 178 19.50 -97.62 55.82
N THR A 179 18.62 -98.54 55.43
CA THR A 179 18.03 -99.59 56.28
C THR A 179 17.55 -100.72 55.40
#